data_AF-A0A2N2FYP5-F1
#
_entry.id   AF-A0A2N2FYP5-F1
#
_cell.length_a   1.000
_cell.length_b   1.000
_cell.length_c   1.000
_cell.angle_alpha   90.00
_cell.angle_beta   90.00
_cell.angle_gamma   90.00
#
_symmetry.space_group_name_H-M   'P 1'
#
loop_
_entity.id
_entity.type
_entity.pdbx_description
1 polymer ?
#
loop_
_entity_poly.entity_id
_entity_poly.type
_entity_poly.pdbx_seq_one_letter_code
_entity_poly.pdbx_strand_id
1 'polypeptide(L)'
;MKKSVLAVTAMLAFLAMGSVATAATVGWDGNGTSEGVCNNVTVDPTVTGQNWLFVLTQANTAIRPELNATFNSVGKTLSPASKINRNNVQFSVNTAPYAILQSASAVEGNAKSVLTVSHCEVGVQPQWCSPGFWRNADDKAWSDAGINREEAKYSEVTDKYSYCPAADGDPTLQQVLERKQDYFASTDQGQAFNCVGDFLSDAHPNISFSDNIRALNTCPISNAGYVILP
;
A
#
# COMPACT_ATOMS: atom_id res chain seq x y z
N MET A 1 77.63 42.28 35.90
CA MET A 1 77.39 40.85 35.63
C MET A 1 75.91 40.65 35.34
N LYS A 2 75.54 40.43 34.07
CA LYS A 2 74.16 40.08 33.66
C LYS A 2 74.08 38.56 33.57
N LYS A 3 73.16 37.90 34.28
CA LYS A 3 72.77 36.52 33.97
C LYS A 3 71.25 36.36 34.09
N SER A 4 70.74 35.76 33.03
CA SER A 4 69.37 35.74 32.55
C SER A 4 68.47 34.80 33.36
N VAL A 5 67.22 35.20 33.53
CA VAL A 5 66.13 34.36 34.06
C VAL A 5 65.53 33.61 32.88
N LEU A 6 65.69 32.28 32.88
CA LEU A 6 65.13 31.37 31.88
C LEU A 6 63.67 31.06 32.28
N ALA A 7 62.70 31.63 31.57
CA ALA A 7 61.29 31.33 31.76
C ALA A 7 60.96 30.01 31.04
N VAL A 8 60.70 28.96 31.81
CA VAL A 8 60.23 27.66 31.31
C VAL A 8 58.71 27.73 31.15
N THR A 9 58.25 27.92 29.92
CA THR A 9 56.83 27.88 29.56
C THR A 9 56.38 26.42 29.48
N ALA A 10 55.70 25.92 30.50
CA ALA A 10 55.08 24.60 30.47
C ALA A 10 53.88 24.60 29.51
N MET A 11 54.03 23.99 28.34
CA MET A 11 52.90 23.67 27.46
C MET A 11 52.05 22.57 28.10
N LEU A 12 50.91 22.94 28.69
CA LEU A 12 49.84 21.98 28.96
C LEU A 12 49.21 21.56 27.62
N ALA A 13 49.53 20.36 27.16
CA ALA A 13 48.78 19.70 26.10
C ALA A 13 47.43 19.25 26.68
N PHE A 14 46.39 20.07 26.51
CA PHE A 14 45.01 19.65 26.72
C PHE A 14 44.64 18.66 25.61
N LEU A 15 44.78 17.35 25.90
CA LEU A 15 44.16 16.30 25.13
C LEU A 15 42.64 16.40 25.36
N ALA A 16 41.97 17.17 24.51
CA ALA A 16 40.52 17.13 24.42
C ALA A 16 40.14 15.71 23.98
N MET A 17 39.73 14.87 24.95
CA MET A 17 39.06 13.61 24.67
C MET A 17 37.72 13.95 24.02
N GLY A 18 37.73 14.10 22.70
CA GLY A 18 36.50 14.23 21.93
C GLY A 18 35.71 12.95 22.12
N SER A 19 34.60 13.05 22.87
CA SER A 19 33.64 11.96 23.01
C SER A 19 33.13 11.59 21.63
N VAL A 20 33.52 10.42 21.13
CA VAL A 20 32.95 9.86 19.92
C VAL A 20 31.48 9.58 20.23
N ALA A 21 30.57 10.29 19.57
CA ALA A 21 29.15 10.02 19.73
C ALA A 21 28.89 8.58 19.25
N THR A 22 28.55 7.69 20.19
CA THR A 22 28.21 6.31 19.87
C THR A 22 26.91 6.30 19.06
N ALA A 23 26.93 5.60 17.94
CA ALA A 23 25.75 5.32 17.14
C ALA A 23 24.64 4.73 18.02
N ALA A 24 23.43 5.29 17.93
CA ALA A 24 22.27 4.84 18.69
C ALA A 24 21.27 4.15 17.75
N THR A 25 20.57 3.15 18.28
CA THR A 25 19.37 2.60 17.65
C THR A 25 18.19 3.52 17.98
N VAL A 26 17.48 3.95 16.94
CA VAL A 26 16.30 4.82 17.06
C VAL A 26 15.07 3.97 16.75
N GLY A 27 14.23 3.78 17.76
CA GLY A 27 12.92 3.16 17.61
C GLY A 27 11.95 4.09 16.89
N TRP A 28 10.99 3.51 16.19
CA TRP A 28 9.84 4.23 15.70
C TRP A 28 8.76 4.30 16.78
N ASP A 29 8.34 5.52 17.11
CA ASP A 29 7.37 5.80 18.18
C ASP A 29 5.99 6.19 17.61
N GLY A 30 5.60 5.63 16.46
CA GLY A 30 4.30 5.89 15.80
C GLY A 30 4.29 7.07 14.82
N ASN A 31 5.38 7.83 14.71
CA ASN A 31 5.45 9.01 13.82
C ASN A 31 5.13 8.65 12.36
N GLY A 32 4.14 9.34 11.78
CA GLY A 32 3.70 9.15 10.40
C GLY A 32 2.64 8.07 10.18
N THR A 33 2.12 7.50 11.27
CA THR A 33 1.07 6.47 11.23
C THR A 33 -0.02 6.70 12.26
N SER A 34 -1.12 5.97 12.13
CA SER A 34 -2.19 5.83 13.12
C SER A 34 -2.42 4.33 13.28
N GLU A 35 -2.14 3.79 14.47
CA GLU A 35 -2.26 2.34 14.76
C GLU A 35 -1.46 1.45 13.77
N GLY A 36 -0.31 1.96 13.29
CA GLY A 36 0.52 1.26 12.31
C GLY A 36 0.05 1.40 10.86
N VAL A 37 -1.09 2.04 10.60
CA VAL A 37 -1.56 2.42 9.26
C VAL A 37 -0.91 3.72 8.83
N CYS A 38 -0.47 3.80 7.58
CA CYS A 38 0.21 4.99 7.06
C CYS A 38 -0.73 6.20 6.98
N ASN A 39 -0.32 7.34 7.54
CA ASN A 39 -1.18 8.53 7.56
C ASN A 39 -1.27 9.26 6.21
N ASN A 40 -0.27 9.09 5.36
CA ASN A 40 -0.17 9.76 4.07
C ASN A 40 0.04 8.71 2.98
N VAL A 41 -1.04 8.31 2.33
CA VAL A 41 -1.03 7.29 1.28
C VAL A 41 -1.30 7.96 -0.07
N THR A 42 -0.42 7.73 -1.02
CA THR A 42 -0.62 8.09 -2.43
C THR A 42 -0.80 6.83 -3.26
N VAL A 43 -1.53 6.94 -4.37
CA VAL A 43 -1.67 5.83 -5.33
C VAL A 43 -0.62 6.01 -6.42
N ASP A 44 0.18 4.97 -6.66
CA ASP A 44 1.14 4.91 -7.76
C ASP A 44 0.95 3.61 -8.55
N PRO A 45 0.49 3.65 -9.81
CA PRO A 45 0.28 2.44 -10.61
C PRO A 45 1.55 1.67 -10.93
N THR A 46 2.74 2.25 -10.72
CA THR A 46 4.03 1.60 -10.95
C THR A 46 4.53 0.79 -9.76
N VAL A 47 3.92 0.96 -8.58
CA VAL A 47 4.26 0.21 -7.38
C VAL A 47 3.52 -1.12 -7.37
N THR A 48 4.24 -2.23 -7.17
CA THR A 48 3.63 -3.54 -6.91
C THR A 48 3.52 -3.75 -5.41
N GLY A 49 2.32 -3.61 -4.84
CA GLY A 49 2.08 -3.77 -3.40
C GLY A 49 1.91 -2.44 -2.69
N GLN A 50 2.64 -2.23 -1.59
CA GLN A 50 2.75 -0.94 -0.92
C GLN A 50 4.22 -0.63 -0.62
N ASN A 51 4.68 0.54 -1.03
CA ASN A 51 6.01 1.06 -0.72
C ASN A 51 5.92 2.01 0.47
N TRP A 52 6.64 1.71 1.53
CA TRP A 52 6.74 2.52 2.74
C TRP A 52 7.99 3.35 2.73
N LEU A 53 7.86 4.66 2.95
CA LEU A 53 9.00 5.55 2.98
C LEU A 53 9.33 6.03 4.38
N PHE A 54 10.42 5.50 4.93
CA PHE A 54 10.96 5.89 6.23
C PHE A 54 12.03 6.97 6.09
N VAL A 55 12.06 7.90 7.03
CA VAL A 55 13.10 8.92 7.16
C VAL A 55 13.68 8.86 8.57
N LEU A 56 14.98 8.62 8.67
CA LEU A 56 15.75 8.80 9.89
C LEU A 56 16.43 10.18 9.83
N THR A 57 16.06 11.06 10.76
CA THR A 57 16.68 12.38 10.88
C THR A 57 17.98 12.32 11.69
N GLN A 58 18.93 13.22 11.38
CA GLN A 58 20.22 13.36 12.07
C GLN A 58 21.05 12.06 12.14
N ALA A 59 20.95 11.19 11.15
CA ALA A 59 21.74 9.98 11.04
C ALA A 59 23.24 10.29 10.94
N ASN A 60 24.06 9.44 11.53
CA ASN A 60 25.49 9.40 11.32
C ASN A 60 25.78 8.77 9.95
N THR A 61 25.95 9.61 8.93
CA THR A 61 26.12 9.15 7.55
C THR A 61 27.52 8.62 7.25
N ALA A 62 28.45 8.63 8.23
CA ALA A 62 29.77 8.02 8.07
C ALA A 62 29.70 6.50 8.03
N ILE A 63 28.64 5.91 8.59
CA ILE A 63 28.32 4.49 8.55
C ILE A 63 27.02 4.34 7.75
N ARG A 64 26.83 3.21 7.07
CA ARG A 64 25.58 2.92 6.34
C ARG A 64 24.48 2.63 7.36
N PRO A 65 23.46 3.49 7.50
CA PRO A 65 22.34 3.20 8.39
C PRO A 65 21.55 2.02 7.84
N GLU A 66 21.02 1.19 8.75
CA GLU A 66 20.17 0.06 8.42
C GLU A 66 18.82 0.23 9.08
N LEU A 67 17.76 -0.20 8.38
CA LEU A 67 16.40 -0.21 8.89
C LEU A 67 15.97 -1.66 9.13
N ASN A 68 15.39 -1.90 10.30
CA ASN A 68 14.60 -3.09 10.59
C ASN A 68 13.15 -2.68 10.81
N ALA A 69 12.22 -3.21 10.02
CA ALA A 69 10.79 -2.91 10.12
C ALA A 69 9.96 -4.19 10.04
N THR A 70 8.96 -4.36 10.88
CA THR A 70 8.09 -5.55 10.96
C THR A 70 6.65 -5.16 10.65
N PHE A 71 6.01 -5.93 9.79
CA PHE A 71 4.64 -5.74 9.35
C PHE A 71 3.81 -7.00 9.63
N ASN A 72 2.49 -6.84 9.70
CA ASN A 72 1.55 -7.98 9.81
C ASN A 72 1.49 -8.87 8.54
N SER A 73 2.05 -8.43 7.41
CA SER A 73 2.04 -9.14 6.14
C SER A 73 3.31 -9.97 5.91
N VAL A 74 3.17 -11.12 5.23
CA VAL A 74 4.31 -11.91 4.71
C VAL A 74 4.92 -11.26 3.46
N GLY A 75 6.24 -11.32 3.29
CA GLY A 75 6.92 -10.92 2.04
C GLY A 75 7.40 -9.47 1.93
N LYS A 76 8.09 -8.94 2.96
CA LYS A 76 8.71 -7.61 2.88
C LYS A 76 10.04 -7.64 2.12
N THR A 77 10.27 -6.66 1.24
CA THR A 77 11.59 -6.40 0.65
C THR A 77 12.10 -5.06 1.16
N LEU A 78 13.19 -5.10 1.91
CA LEU A 78 13.88 -3.90 2.38
C LEU A 78 14.80 -3.42 1.26
N SER A 79 14.61 -2.18 0.83
CA SER A 79 15.58 -1.53 -0.04
C SER A 79 16.73 -0.98 0.81
N PRO A 80 17.98 -1.03 0.31
CA PRO A 80 19.09 -0.32 0.94
C PRO A 80 18.76 1.17 1.10
N ALA A 81 19.36 1.83 2.09
CA ALA A 81 19.29 3.28 2.25
C ALA A 81 19.60 4.00 0.92
N SER A 82 18.63 4.76 0.37
CA SER A 82 18.69 5.22 -1.03
C SER A 82 18.99 6.72 -1.19
N LYS A 83 18.78 7.54 -0.15
CA LYS A 83 19.01 8.99 -0.24
C LYS A 83 19.53 9.56 1.07
N ILE A 84 20.66 10.26 0.99
CA ILE A 84 21.32 10.93 2.10
C ILE A 84 21.34 12.43 1.80
N ASN A 85 20.56 13.25 2.52
CA ASN A 85 20.71 14.71 2.46
C ASN A 85 21.15 15.26 3.81
N ARG A 86 22.36 15.85 3.90
CA ARG A 86 22.84 16.65 5.05
C ARG A 86 22.54 16.08 6.47
N ASN A 87 22.44 14.75 6.63
CA ASN A 87 22.11 13.98 7.86
C ASN A 87 20.71 13.34 7.92
N ASN A 88 19.88 13.35 6.89
CA ASN A 88 18.70 12.48 6.84
C ASN A 88 18.94 11.31 5.90
N VAL A 89 18.50 10.14 6.32
CA VAL A 89 18.55 8.92 5.51
C VAL A 89 17.13 8.42 5.24
N GLN A 90 16.88 8.11 3.98
CA GLN A 90 15.63 7.56 3.49
C GLN A 90 15.76 6.07 3.25
N PHE A 91 14.75 5.31 3.68
CA PHE A 91 14.61 3.89 3.41
C PHE A 91 13.27 3.63 2.72
N SER A 92 13.25 2.65 1.82
CA SER A 92 12.04 2.14 1.18
C SER A 92 11.79 0.71 1.62
N VAL A 93 10.55 0.38 1.97
CA VAL A 93 10.16 -1.00 2.28
C VAL A 93 8.93 -1.36 1.47
N ASN A 94 9.07 -2.34 0.59
CA ASN A 94 7.94 -2.86 -0.17
C ASN A 94 7.27 -3.98 0.62
N THR A 95 5.95 -3.89 0.77
CA THR A 95 5.10 -4.85 1.49
C THR A 95 3.92 -5.25 0.62
N ALA A 96 3.11 -6.20 1.12
CA ALA A 96 1.76 -6.37 0.60
C ALA A 96 0.96 -5.06 0.77
N PRO A 97 -0.06 -4.83 -0.08
CA PRO A 97 -1.01 -3.73 0.09
C PRO A 97 -1.66 -3.76 1.47
N TYR A 98 -1.87 -2.58 2.06
CA TYR A 98 -2.52 -2.40 3.35
C TYR A 98 -1.84 -3.14 4.51
N ALA A 99 -0.53 -3.39 4.37
CA ALA A 99 0.25 -3.90 5.49
C ALA A 99 0.15 -2.93 6.67
N ILE A 100 0.20 -3.45 7.89
CA ILE A 100 0.20 -2.65 9.12
C ILE A 100 1.59 -2.74 9.72
N LEU A 101 2.21 -1.59 9.95
CA LEU A 101 3.51 -1.49 10.59
C LEU A 101 3.37 -1.82 12.08
N GLN A 102 4.02 -2.90 12.53
CA GLN A 102 4.02 -3.33 13.93
C GLN A 102 5.16 -2.71 14.71
N SER A 103 6.34 -2.60 14.08
CA SER A 103 7.52 -1.98 14.69
C SER A 103 8.53 -1.56 13.65
N ALA A 104 9.34 -0.54 13.94
CA ALA A 104 10.53 -0.23 13.17
C ALA A 104 11.65 0.31 14.07
N SER A 105 12.89 0.13 13.63
CA SER A 105 14.08 0.69 14.25
C SER A 105 15.16 0.93 13.20
N ALA A 106 15.92 2.00 13.33
CA ALA A 106 17.08 2.25 12.49
C ALA A 106 18.35 2.42 13.35
N VAL A 107 19.47 1.88 12.88
CA VAL A 107 20.78 2.09 13.51
C VAL A 107 21.43 3.37 12.99
N GLU A 108 22.52 3.80 13.62
CA GLU A 108 23.28 5.00 13.25
C GLU A 108 22.52 6.32 13.45
N GLY A 109 21.55 6.36 14.36
CA GLY A 109 20.98 7.62 14.84
C GLY A 109 21.78 8.21 16.01
N ASN A 110 21.25 9.29 16.57
CA ASN A 110 21.71 9.89 17.82
C ASN A 110 20.51 10.25 18.72
N ALA A 111 20.76 10.82 19.90
CA ALA A 111 19.71 11.15 20.87
C ALA A 111 18.65 12.17 20.39
N LYS A 112 18.90 12.87 19.28
CA LYS A 112 17.98 13.82 18.62
C LYS A 112 17.41 13.28 17.31
N SER A 113 17.82 12.08 16.91
CA SER A 113 17.28 11.43 15.73
C SER A 113 15.84 10.99 15.96
N VAL A 114 15.04 11.10 14.91
CA VAL A 114 13.66 10.64 14.87
C VAL A 114 13.49 9.78 13.63
N LEU A 115 12.88 8.60 13.80
CA LEU A 115 12.45 7.72 12.72
C LEU A 115 10.97 7.94 12.45
N THR A 116 10.64 8.35 11.23
CA THR A 116 9.28 8.72 10.81
C THR A 116 8.89 8.02 9.52
N VAL A 117 7.64 7.56 9.42
CA VAL A 117 7.03 7.19 8.13
C VAL A 117 6.58 8.48 7.43
N SER A 118 7.22 8.84 6.34
CA SER A 118 6.93 10.12 5.65
C SER A 118 5.68 10.04 4.77
N HIS A 119 5.56 8.97 4.00
CA HIS A 119 4.39 8.61 3.21
C HIS A 119 4.50 7.14 2.78
N CYS A 120 3.42 6.64 2.19
CA CYS A 120 3.38 5.35 1.54
C CYS A 120 2.77 5.49 0.16
N GLU A 121 3.27 4.72 -0.78
CA GLU A 121 2.68 4.57 -2.11
C GLU A 121 2.03 3.20 -2.16
N VAL A 122 0.74 3.15 -2.48
CA VAL A 122 0.05 1.89 -2.71
C VAL A 122 -0.10 1.71 -4.22
N GLY A 123 0.38 0.57 -4.67
CA GLY A 123 0.13 0.07 -6.01
C GLY A 123 -1.34 -0.03 -6.29
N VAL A 124 -1.73 0.25 -7.52
CA VAL A 124 -3.09 -0.04 -7.98
C VAL A 124 -3.31 -1.55 -7.87
N GLN A 125 -4.03 -1.98 -6.84
CA GLN A 125 -4.35 -3.38 -6.67
C GLN A 125 -5.56 -3.72 -7.52
N PRO A 126 -5.55 -4.87 -8.20
CA PRO A 126 -6.75 -5.38 -8.83
C PRO A 126 -7.82 -5.58 -7.75
N GLN A 127 -8.83 -4.72 -7.80
CA GLN A 127 -10.00 -4.76 -6.94
C GLN A 127 -11.11 -5.47 -7.70
N TRP A 128 -11.87 -6.30 -6.99
CA TRP A 128 -12.97 -7.01 -7.60
C TRP A 128 -14.11 -7.16 -6.60
N CYS A 129 -15.30 -6.80 -7.04
CA CYS A 129 -16.53 -7.04 -6.29
C CYS A 129 -17.19 -8.30 -6.84
N SER A 130 -17.33 -9.31 -5.98
CA SER A 130 -17.88 -10.60 -6.40
C SER A 130 -19.31 -10.46 -6.92
N PRO A 131 -19.82 -11.37 -7.76
CA PRO A 131 -21.20 -11.27 -8.21
C PRO A 131 -22.19 -11.46 -7.05
N GLY A 132 -21.77 -12.15 -5.98
CA GLY A 132 -22.54 -12.20 -4.72
C GLY A 132 -22.64 -10.86 -4.01
N PHE A 133 -21.62 -9.98 -4.12
CA PHE A 133 -21.72 -8.60 -3.68
C PHE A 133 -22.71 -7.84 -4.58
N TRP A 134 -22.51 -7.86 -5.91
CA TRP A 134 -23.33 -7.10 -6.85
C TRP A 134 -24.82 -7.43 -6.78
N ARG A 135 -25.14 -8.71 -6.56
CA ARG A 135 -26.51 -9.17 -6.34
C ARG A 135 -27.19 -8.48 -5.15
N ASN A 136 -26.41 -8.12 -4.13
CA ASN A 136 -26.87 -7.49 -2.89
C ASN A 136 -26.47 -6.01 -2.78
N ALA A 137 -25.86 -5.44 -3.82
CA ALA A 137 -25.48 -4.03 -3.83
C ALA A 137 -26.74 -3.16 -3.99
N ASP A 138 -26.75 -1.97 -3.40
CA ASP A 138 -27.85 -1.01 -3.51
C ASP A 138 -27.78 -0.28 -4.86
N ASP A 139 -28.86 0.42 -5.21
CA ASP A 139 -29.00 1.11 -6.50
C ASP A 139 -27.87 2.12 -6.73
N LYS A 140 -27.33 2.69 -5.65
CA LYS A 140 -26.18 3.61 -5.73
C LYS A 140 -24.94 2.95 -6.34
N ALA A 141 -24.58 1.74 -5.94
CA ALA A 141 -23.38 1.07 -6.48
C ALA A 141 -23.52 0.78 -7.98
N TRP A 142 -24.73 0.42 -8.41
CA TRP A 142 -25.05 0.21 -9.83
C TRP A 142 -25.03 1.53 -10.61
N SER A 143 -25.63 2.58 -10.05
CA SER A 143 -25.61 3.93 -10.62
C SER A 143 -24.20 4.49 -10.73
N ASP A 144 -23.34 4.26 -9.74
CA ASP A 144 -21.94 4.71 -9.77
C ASP A 144 -21.15 3.99 -10.86
N ALA A 145 -21.47 2.72 -11.16
CA ALA A 145 -20.96 1.99 -12.32
C ALA A 145 -21.56 2.45 -13.65
N GLY A 146 -22.54 3.36 -13.65
CA GLY A 146 -23.25 3.80 -14.85
C GLY A 146 -24.15 2.74 -15.46
N ILE A 147 -24.53 1.71 -14.70
CA ILE A 147 -25.32 0.57 -15.17
C ILE A 147 -26.72 0.61 -14.54
N ASN A 148 -27.76 0.60 -15.37
CA ASN A 148 -29.12 0.42 -14.89
C ASN A 148 -29.38 -1.08 -14.61
N ARG A 149 -29.60 -1.42 -13.33
CA ARG A 149 -29.81 -2.79 -12.87
C ARG A 149 -30.92 -3.55 -13.61
N GLU A 150 -32.00 -2.86 -13.95
CA GLU A 150 -33.20 -3.47 -14.52
C GLU A 150 -33.16 -3.56 -16.05
N GLU A 151 -32.30 -2.77 -16.70
CA GLU A 151 -32.25 -2.65 -18.16
C GLU A 151 -31.02 -3.32 -18.78
N ALA A 152 -29.88 -3.25 -18.10
CA ALA A 152 -28.60 -3.72 -18.62
C ALA A 152 -28.64 -5.22 -18.96
N LYS A 153 -28.17 -5.55 -20.15
CA LYS A 153 -28.30 -6.88 -20.75
C LYS A 153 -27.02 -7.68 -20.68
N TYR A 154 -27.15 -9.00 -20.63
CA TYR A 154 -26.01 -9.89 -20.60
C TYR A 154 -25.24 -9.90 -21.93
N SER A 155 -25.88 -9.56 -23.04
CA SER A 155 -25.21 -9.31 -24.32
C SER A 155 -24.07 -8.28 -24.21
N GLU A 156 -24.22 -7.23 -23.39
CA GLU A 156 -23.17 -6.23 -23.13
C GLU A 156 -21.91 -6.85 -22.48
N VAL A 157 -22.11 -7.88 -21.65
CA VAL A 157 -21.02 -8.63 -21.01
C VAL A 157 -20.27 -9.46 -22.05
N THR A 158 -20.99 -10.16 -22.92
CA THR A 158 -20.39 -11.02 -23.94
C THR A 158 -19.74 -10.23 -25.08
N ASP A 159 -20.23 -9.02 -25.37
CA ASP A 159 -19.62 -8.10 -26.33
C ASP A 159 -18.26 -7.60 -25.83
N LYS A 160 -18.12 -7.43 -24.51
CA LYS A 160 -16.87 -7.00 -23.87
C LYS A 160 -15.90 -8.17 -23.60
N TYR A 161 -16.42 -9.31 -23.18
CA TYR A 161 -15.63 -10.45 -22.72
C TYR A 161 -15.96 -11.72 -23.52
N SER A 162 -15.12 -12.02 -24.51
CA SER A 162 -15.29 -13.17 -25.39
C SER A 162 -15.17 -14.55 -24.71
N TYR A 163 -14.66 -14.59 -23.47
CA TYR A 163 -14.56 -15.82 -22.67
C TYR A 163 -15.86 -16.13 -21.90
N CYS A 164 -16.85 -15.24 -21.93
CA CYS A 164 -18.12 -15.43 -21.25
C CYS A 164 -19.04 -16.35 -22.07
N PRO A 165 -19.70 -17.33 -21.44
CA PRO A 165 -20.60 -18.24 -22.15
C PRO A 165 -21.81 -17.47 -22.65
N ALA A 166 -22.37 -17.92 -23.78
CA ALA A 166 -23.64 -17.38 -24.29
C ALA A 166 -24.80 -17.78 -23.36
N ALA A 167 -25.77 -16.88 -23.22
CA ALA A 167 -27.00 -17.14 -22.49
C ALA A 167 -28.10 -17.69 -23.41
N ASP A 168 -29.03 -18.45 -22.85
CA ASP A 168 -30.31 -18.74 -23.49
C ASP A 168 -31.18 -17.47 -23.46
N GLY A 169 -31.25 -16.78 -24.60
CA GLY A 169 -31.88 -15.46 -24.72
C GLY A 169 -30.93 -14.33 -24.32
N ASP A 170 -31.48 -13.20 -23.85
CA ASP A 170 -30.70 -12.05 -23.38
C ASP A 170 -31.23 -11.53 -22.03
N PRO A 171 -30.91 -12.24 -20.92
CA PRO A 171 -31.33 -11.83 -19.59
C PRO A 171 -30.68 -10.50 -19.21
N THR A 172 -31.33 -9.80 -18.27
CA THR A 172 -30.68 -8.67 -17.59
C THR A 172 -29.54 -9.15 -16.70
N LEU A 173 -28.59 -8.26 -16.39
CA LEU A 173 -27.51 -8.58 -15.45
C LEU A 173 -28.05 -9.04 -14.10
N GLN A 174 -29.10 -8.38 -13.58
CA GLN A 174 -29.75 -8.78 -12.33
C GLN A 174 -30.36 -10.18 -12.41
N GLN A 175 -31.02 -10.53 -13.52
CA GLN A 175 -31.56 -11.87 -13.73
C GLN A 175 -30.46 -12.94 -13.73
N VAL A 176 -29.29 -12.66 -14.31
CA VAL A 176 -28.14 -13.56 -14.23
C VAL A 176 -27.65 -13.70 -12.79
N LEU A 177 -27.60 -12.60 -12.02
CA LEU A 177 -27.17 -12.64 -10.63
C LEU A 177 -28.13 -13.42 -9.72
N GLU A 178 -29.44 -13.34 -9.95
CA GLU A 178 -30.46 -13.98 -9.13
C GLU A 178 -30.76 -15.42 -9.57
N ARG A 179 -30.79 -15.68 -10.88
CA ARG A 179 -31.41 -16.86 -11.49
C ARG A 179 -30.59 -17.45 -12.66
N LYS A 180 -29.26 -17.39 -12.60
CA LYS A 180 -28.36 -17.98 -13.64
C LYS A 180 -28.75 -19.38 -14.15
N GLN A 181 -29.33 -20.24 -13.31
CA GLN A 181 -29.71 -21.58 -13.72
C GLN A 181 -30.80 -21.63 -14.80
N ASP A 182 -31.53 -20.54 -15.00
CA ASP A 182 -32.60 -20.46 -16.00
C ASP A 182 -32.09 -20.03 -17.38
N TYR A 183 -30.84 -19.54 -17.47
CA TYR A 183 -30.27 -18.95 -18.68
C TYR A 183 -28.97 -19.63 -19.13
N PHE A 184 -28.38 -20.49 -18.30
CA PHE A 184 -27.10 -21.12 -18.58
C PHE A 184 -27.12 -22.60 -18.24
N ALA A 185 -26.44 -23.39 -19.07
CA ALA A 185 -26.12 -24.77 -18.78
C ALA A 185 -25.38 -24.89 -17.43
N SER A 186 -25.57 -26.00 -16.72
CA SER A 186 -25.01 -26.20 -15.38
C SER A 186 -23.49 -26.03 -15.31
N THR A 187 -22.78 -26.34 -16.38
CA THR A 187 -21.32 -26.15 -16.51
C THR A 187 -20.90 -24.69 -16.58
N ASP A 188 -21.80 -23.81 -17.04
CA ASP A 188 -21.48 -22.44 -17.46
C ASP A 188 -21.99 -21.41 -16.44
N GLN A 189 -22.93 -21.79 -15.58
CA GLN A 189 -23.52 -20.93 -14.55
C GLN A 189 -22.47 -20.19 -13.72
N GLY A 190 -21.42 -20.89 -13.26
CA GLY A 190 -20.36 -20.27 -12.47
C GLY A 190 -19.57 -19.22 -13.25
N GLN A 191 -19.26 -19.49 -14.51
CA GLN A 191 -18.51 -18.57 -15.36
C GLN A 191 -19.36 -17.35 -15.72
N ALA A 192 -20.62 -17.55 -16.12
CA ALA A 192 -21.56 -16.45 -16.42
C ALA A 192 -21.75 -15.53 -15.21
N PHE A 193 -21.93 -16.11 -14.03
CA PHE A 193 -22.07 -15.35 -12.79
C PHE A 193 -20.84 -14.49 -12.55
N ASN A 194 -19.64 -15.06 -12.71
CA ASN A 194 -18.40 -14.31 -12.54
C ASN A 194 -18.20 -13.23 -13.61
N CYS A 195 -18.59 -13.48 -14.86
CA CYS A 195 -18.53 -12.49 -15.95
C CYS A 195 -19.34 -11.23 -15.63
N VAL A 196 -20.50 -11.36 -15.00
CA VAL A 196 -21.27 -10.19 -14.53
C VAL A 196 -20.50 -9.44 -13.44
N GLY A 197 -19.86 -10.16 -12.52
CA GLY A 197 -19.02 -9.54 -11.49
C GLY A 197 -17.81 -8.80 -12.06
N ASP A 198 -17.17 -9.36 -13.08
CA ASP A 198 -16.06 -8.73 -13.81
C ASP A 198 -16.54 -7.46 -14.53
N PHE A 199 -17.66 -7.54 -15.27
CA PHE A 199 -18.25 -6.40 -15.98
C PHE A 199 -18.61 -5.24 -15.06
N LEU A 200 -19.30 -5.50 -13.95
CA LEU A 200 -19.71 -4.47 -13.01
C LEU A 200 -18.51 -3.90 -12.24
N SER A 201 -17.52 -4.74 -11.92
CA SER A 201 -16.28 -4.28 -11.28
C SER A 201 -15.50 -3.35 -12.20
N ASP A 202 -15.39 -3.69 -13.48
CA ASP A 202 -14.67 -2.87 -14.47
C ASP A 202 -15.39 -1.54 -14.78
N ALA A 203 -16.72 -1.54 -14.74
CA ALA A 203 -17.52 -0.34 -15.00
C ALA A 203 -17.47 0.67 -13.84
N HIS A 204 -17.13 0.24 -12.62
CA HIS A 204 -17.21 1.10 -11.45
C HIS A 204 -15.96 1.99 -11.29
N PRO A 205 -16.10 3.33 -11.19
CA PRO A 205 -14.96 4.27 -11.21
C PRO A 205 -14.03 4.14 -10.01
N ASN A 206 -14.51 3.56 -8.91
CA ASN A 206 -13.73 3.35 -7.68
C ASN A 206 -13.26 1.89 -7.50
N ILE A 207 -13.39 1.05 -8.53
CA ILE A 207 -12.87 -0.31 -8.53
C ILE A 207 -11.81 -0.38 -9.61
N SER A 208 -10.56 -0.57 -9.20
CA SER A 208 -9.49 -0.81 -10.15
C SER A 208 -9.44 -2.28 -10.54
N PHE A 209 -10.32 -2.74 -11.41
CA PHE A 209 -10.29 -4.09 -11.92
C PHE A 209 -9.27 -4.24 -13.07
N SER A 210 -8.72 -5.43 -13.23
CA SER A 210 -7.95 -5.80 -14.41
C SER A 210 -8.44 -7.17 -14.86
N ASP A 211 -8.63 -7.33 -16.17
CA ASP A 211 -9.21 -8.54 -16.75
C ASP A 211 -8.59 -9.82 -16.16
N ASN A 212 -9.45 -10.71 -15.71
CA ASN A 212 -9.11 -12.01 -15.14
C ASN A 212 -8.37 -12.00 -13.79
N ILE A 213 -8.22 -10.84 -13.12
CA ILE A 213 -7.67 -10.79 -11.77
C ILE A 213 -8.78 -10.57 -10.74
N ARG A 214 -9.34 -11.69 -10.25
CA ARG A 214 -10.35 -11.69 -9.19
C ARG A 214 -9.66 -11.82 -7.83
N ALA A 215 -9.28 -10.69 -7.25
CA ALA A 215 -8.77 -10.70 -5.89
C ALA A 215 -9.93 -11.05 -4.93
N LEU A 216 -9.74 -12.10 -4.13
CA LEU A 216 -10.72 -12.56 -3.15
C LEU A 216 -10.88 -11.50 -2.05
N ASN A 217 -12.13 -11.11 -1.75
CA ASN A 217 -12.49 -10.18 -0.66
C ASN A 217 -11.90 -8.76 -0.77
N THR A 218 -11.69 -8.24 -1.98
CA THR A 218 -11.13 -6.89 -2.16
C THR A 218 -12.14 -5.85 -2.64
N CYS A 219 -13.44 -6.14 -2.53
CA CYS A 219 -14.47 -5.18 -2.93
C CYS A 219 -14.29 -3.88 -2.13
N PRO A 220 -13.87 -2.78 -2.78
CA PRO A 220 -13.47 -1.56 -2.07
C PRO A 220 -14.68 -0.68 -1.75
N ILE A 221 -15.90 -1.18 -2.02
CA ILE A 221 -17.15 -0.48 -1.78
C ILE A 221 -18.07 -1.32 -0.90
N SER A 222 -18.84 -0.64 -0.06
CA SER A 222 -19.95 -1.23 0.69
C SER A 222 -21.12 -1.52 -0.24
N ASN A 223 -22.10 -2.31 0.22
CA ASN A 223 -23.32 -2.53 -0.54
C ASN A 223 -24.02 -1.21 -0.90
N ALA A 224 -23.90 -0.19 -0.06
CA ALA A 224 -24.42 1.16 -0.32
C ALA A 224 -23.59 1.99 -1.33
N GLY A 225 -22.54 1.44 -1.94
CA GLY A 225 -21.69 2.14 -2.91
C GLY A 225 -20.78 3.20 -2.29
N TYR A 226 -20.51 3.13 -0.98
CA TYR A 226 -19.48 3.96 -0.34
C TYR A 226 -18.14 3.24 -0.39
N VAL A 227 -17.08 3.97 -0.75
CA VAL A 227 -15.71 3.47 -0.65
C VAL A 227 -15.43 3.10 0.80
N ILE A 228 -15.17 1.82 1.05
CA ILE A 228 -14.62 1.33 2.30
C ILE A 228 -13.12 1.52 2.14
N LEU A 229 -12.62 2.69 2.55
CA LEU A 229 -11.20 2.81 2.82
C LEU A 229 -10.89 1.80 3.94
N PRO A 230 -9.95 0.87 3.76
CA PRO A 230 -9.46 0.07 4.87
C PRO A 230 -8.82 0.95 5.95
#